data_AF-A0A0K2JJK2-F1
#
_entry.id   AF-A0A0K2JJK2-F1
#
_cell.length_a   1.000
_cell.length_b   1.000
_cell.length_c   1.000
_cell.angle_alpha   90.00
_cell.angle_beta   90.00
_cell.angle_gamma   90.00
#
_symmetry.space_group_name_H-M   'P 1'
#
loop_
_entity.id
_entity.type
_entity.pdbx_description
1 polymer ?
#
loop_
_entity_poly.entity_id
_entity_poly.type
_entity_poly.pdbx_seq_one_letter_code
_entity_poly.pdbx_strand_id
1 'polypeptide(L)'
;MGFYGFLKQNLRYRDKKFKTKGKKDNRGKLTDFKSIWDIENKVSNVWWFEMDTVVGKNHLSSNLVLVEQSSKNYFVMKLKNHTAREVEKSLKILL
;
A
#
# COMPACT_ATOMS: atom_id res chain seq x y z
N MET A 1 12.04 -11.56 -42.57
CA MET A 1 11.06 -12.68 -42.65
C MET A 1 11.69 -13.90 -42.00
N GLY A 2 11.01 -14.57 -41.07
CA GLY A 2 11.52 -15.78 -40.42
C GLY A 2 11.37 -17.01 -41.32
N PHE A 3 12.28 -17.98 -41.18
CA PHE A 3 12.61 -19.12 -42.05
C PHE A 3 11.45 -20.05 -42.50
N TYR A 4 10.20 -19.81 -42.10
CA TYR A 4 9.03 -20.65 -42.40
C TYR A 4 7.78 -19.88 -42.86
N GLY A 5 7.89 -18.59 -43.23
CA GLY A 5 6.75 -17.83 -43.76
C GLY A 5 5.62 -17.53 -42.77
N PHE A 6 5.74 -17.96 -41.51
CA PHE A 6 4.78 -17.61 -40.48
C PHE A 6 4.87 -16.11 -40.14
N LEU A 7 3.79 -15.39 -40.43
CA LEU A 7 3.61 -14.03 -39.95
C LEU A 7 3.61 -14.06 -38.42
N LYS A 8 4.44 -13.23 -37.77
CA LYS A 8 4.49 -13.02 -36.30
C LYS A 8 3.08 -12.79 -35.71
N GLN A 9 2.16 -12.34 -36.56
CA GLN A 9 0.76 -12.10 -36.29
C GLN A 9 -0.05 -13.32 -35.88
N ASN A 10 0.31 -14.48 -36.41
CA ASN A 10 -0.44 -15.71 -36.25
C ASN A 10 0.09 -16.58 -35.09
N LEU A 11 1.02 -16.05 -34.29
CA LEU A 11 1.55 -16.75 -33.13
C LEU A 11 0.54 -16.65 -31.97
N ARG A 12 0.11 -17.80 -31.44
CA ARG A 12 -0.81 -17.94 -30.28
C ARG A 12 -0.41 -17.15 -29.03
N TYR A 13 0.86 -16.75 -28.96
CA TYR A 13 1.50 -16.07 -27.83
C TYR A 13 2.05 -14.68 -28.17
N ARG A 14 1.64 -14.10 -29.31
CA ARG A 14 2.02 -12.75 -29.70
C ARG A 14 1.64 -11.76 -28.58
N ASP A 15 2.59 -10.88 -28.24
CA ASP A 15 2.47 -9.81 -27.23
C ASP A 15 2.24 -10.25 -25.77
N LYS A 16 2.25 -11.56 -25.48
CA LYS A 16 2.21 -12.06 -24.10
C LYS A 16 3.60 -12.00 -23.47
N LYS A 17 3.76 -11.14 -22.46
CA LYS A 17 4.97 -11.05 -21.64
C LYS A 17 4.98 -12.16 -20.58
N PHE A 18 5.62 -13.29 -20.88
CA PHE A 18 5.79 -14.39 -19.93
C PHE A 18 6.92 -14.10 -18.93
N LYS A 19 6.81 -14.69 -17.73
CA LYS A 19 7.93 -14.70 -16.79
C LYS A 19 9.08 -15.51 -17.39
N THR A 20 10.26 -14.92 -17.49
CA THR A 20 11.47 -15.66 -17.83
C THR A 20 11.79 -16.60 -16.66
N LYS A 21 11.87 -17.92 -16.91
CA LYS A 21 12.31 -18.89 -15.89
C LYS A 21 13.65 -18.43 -15.30
N GLY A 22 13.73 -18.38 -13.97
CA GLY A 22 14.95 -17.98 -13.24
C GLY A 22 15.05 -16.50 -12.86
N LYS A 23 14.20 -15.61 -13.38
CA LYS A 23 14.17 -14.21 -12.91
C LYS A 23 13.21 -14.03 -11.72
N LYS A 24 13.72 -13.48 -10.62
CA LYS A 24 12.88 -13.07 -9.47
C LYS A 24 11.87 -12.02 -9.92
N ASP A 25 10.60 -12.24 -9.58
CA ASP A 25 9.51 -11.32 -9.91
C ASP A 25 9.46 -10.17 -8.89
N ASN A 26 9.79 -8.97 -9.35
CA ASN A 26 9.80 -7.74 -8.57
C ASN A 26 8.64 -6.79 -8.94
N ARG A 27 7.71 -7.23 -9.80
CA ARG A 27 6.56 -6.38 -10.18
C ARG A 27 5.67 -6.15 -8.95
N GLY A 28 5.35 -4.88 -8.69
CA GLY A 28 4.53 -4.47 -7.54
C GLY A 28 5.26 -4.51 -6.20
N LYS A 29 6.55 -4.81 -6.17
CA LYS A 29 7.35 -4.76 -4.94
C LYS A 29 8.11 -3.44 -4.87
N LEU A 30 8.07 -2.81 -3.71
CA LEU A 30 8.92 -1.66 -3.40
C LEU A 30 10.38 -2.13 -3.36
N THR A 31 11.27 -1.39 -4.02
CA THR A 31 12.72 -1.70 -4.07
C THR A 31 13.37 -1.58 -2.69
N ASP A 32 12.88 -0.65 -1.88
CA ASP A 32 13.45 -0.28 -0.58
C ASP A 32 12.44 -0.50 0.55
N PHE A 33 11.74 -1.63 0.52
CA PHE A 33 10.81 -2.00 1.60
C PHE A 33 11.59 -2.32 2.88
N LYS A 34 11.26 -1.60 3.96
CA LYS A 34 11.68 -1.95 5.32
C LYS A 34 10.45 -2.32 6.13
N SER A 35 10.48 -3.48 6.77
CA SER A 35 9.44 -3.86 7.70
C SER A 35 9.54 -3.01 8.96
N ILE A 36 8.41 -2.75 9.61
CA ILE A 36 8.35 -2.13 10.94
C ILE A 36 9.16 -2.98 11.96
N TRP A 37 9.28 -4.28 11.69
CA TRP A 37 10.05 -5.24 12.48
C TRP A 37 11.57 -5.14 12.25
N ASP A 38 12.01 -4.56 11.13
CA ASP A 38 13.44 -4.46 10.76
C ASP A 38 14.12 -3.20 11.35
N ILE A 39 13.42 -2.44 12.21
CA ILE A 39 13.95 -1.22 12.82
C ILE A 39 14.90 -1.58 13.98
N GLU A 40 16.21 -1.50 13.73
CA GLU A 40 17.29 -1.94 14.63
C GLU A 40 17.34 -1.22 16.01
N ASN A 41 16.64 -0.10 16.19
CA ASN A 41 16.72 0.73 17.40
C ASN A 41 15.37 0.97 18.11
N LYS A 42 14.62 -0.11 18.39
CA LYS A 42 13.44 -0.03 19.27
C LYS A 42 13.84 0.01 20.74
N VAL A 43 14.13 1.21 21.28
CA VAL A 43 14.33 1.40 22.74
C VAL A 43 13.00 1.23 23.49
N SER A 44 11.89 1.68 22.91
CA SER A 44 10.53 1.41 23.40
C SER A 44 9.50 1.61 22.28
N ASN A 45 8.29 1.06 22.46
CA ASN A 45 7.16 1.29 21.56
C ASN A 45 6.30 2.50 22.00
N VAL A 46 6.72 3.27 23.00
CA VAL A 46 5.98 4.45 23.47
C VAL A 46 6.02 5.51 22.36
N TRP A 47 4.88 6.12 22.04
CA TRP A 47 4.69 7.07 20.93
C TRP A 47 4.72 6.43 19.54
N TRP A 48 4.64 5.10 19.44
CA TRP A 48 4.44 4.44 18.16
C TRP A 48 2.95 4.44 17.85
N PHE A 49 2.58 5.12 16.78
CA PHE A 49 1.18 5.18 16.35
C PHE A 49 0.95 4.37 15.09
N GLU A 50 -0.14 3.61 15.11
CA GLU A 50 -0.71 3.00 13.93
C GLU A 50 -1.89 3.85 13.45
N MET A 51 -1.86 4.21 12.17
CA MET A 51 -2.91 4.98 11.54
C MET A 51 -3.68 4.10 10.56
N ASP A 52 -5.00 4.13 10.64
CA ASP A 52 -5.87 3.44 9.70
C ASP A 52 -7.09 4.29 9.32
N THR A 53 -7.75 3.94 8.23
CA THR A 53 -9.00 4.57 7.79
C THR A 53 -10.13 3.56 7.78
N VAL A 54 -11.06 3.71 8.73
CA VAL A 54 -12.26 2.89 8.80
C VAL A 54 -13.32 3.49 7.90
N VAL A 55 -13.74 2.75 6.89
CA VAL A 55 -14.77 3.18 5.92
C VAL A 55 -16.10 2.55 6.29
N GLY A 56 -17.12 3.40 6.44
CA GLY A 56 -18.49 2.97 6.74
C GLY A 56 -19.17 2.27 5.57
N LYS A 57 -20.30 1.61 5.87
CA LYS A 57 -21.12 0.92 4.86
C LYS A 57 -21.45 1.84 3.69
N ASN A 58 -21.37 1.30 2.46
CA ASN A 58 -21.61 2.01 1.21
C ASN A 58 -20.71 3.25 1.00
N HIS A 59 -19.54 3.32 1.66
CA HIS A 59 -18.63 4.47 1.58
C HIS A 59 -19.28 5.81 1.94
N LEU A 60 -20.30 5.80 2.82
CA LEU A 60 -21.02 7.02 3.23
C LEU A 60 -20.28 7.81 4.29
N SER A 61 -19.30 7.21 4.95
CA SER A 61 -18.48 7.85 5.97
C SER A 61 -17.10 7.21 6.01
N SER A 62 -16.12 7.98 6.47
CA SER A 62 -14.79 7.46 6.78
C SER A 62 -14.27 8.15 8.03
N ASN A 63 -13.63 7.37 8.89
CA ASN A 63 -12.99 7.86 10.10
C ASN A 63 -11.50 7.56 10.00
N LEU A 64 -10.70 8.57 10.34
CA LEU A 64 -9.28 8.39 10.62
C LEU A 64 -9.15 7.89 12.05
N VAL A 65 -8.42 6.80 12.23
CA VAL A 65 -8.13 6.20 13.53
C VAL A 65 -6.63 6.22 13.74
N LEU A 66 -6.19 6.75 14.87
CA LEU A 66 -4.79 6.73 15.30
C LEU A 66 -4.71 6.00 16.64
N VAL A 67 -3.96 4.90 16.70
CA VAL A 67 -3.84 4.05 17.89
C VAL A 67 -2.40 4.05 18.37
N GLU A 68 -2.18 4.37 19.65
CA GLU A 68 -0.86 4.25 20.26
C GLU A 68 -0.60 2.79 20.65
N GLN A 69 0.52 2.22 20.18
CA GLN A 69 0.75 0.78 20.26
C GLN A 69 0.91 0.27 21.70
N SER A 70 1.49 1.05 22.62
CA SER A 70 1.80 0.59 23.97
C SER A 70 0.56 0.57 24.87
N SER A 71 -0.19 1.66 24.90
CA SER A 71 -1.37 1.91 25.73
C SER A 71 -2.67 1.44 25.09
N LYS A 72 -2.69 1.23 23.76
CA LYS A 72 -3.90 0.95 22.96
C LYS A 72 -4.97 2.04 23.02
N ASN A 73 -4.64 3.20 23.57
CA ASN A 73 -5.48 4.38 23.48
C ASN A 73 -5.57 4.83 22.03
N TYR A 74 -6.71 5.40 21.67
CA TYR A 74 -7.00 5.78 20.30
C TYR A 74 -7.62 7.17 20.20
N PHE A 75 -7.33 7.81 19.09
CA PHE A 75 -8.00 9.02 18.63
C PHE A 75 -8.77 8.71 17.36
N VAL A 76 -10.00 9.22 17.28
CA VAL A 76 -10.88 9.01 16.12
C VAL A 76 -11.38 10.36 15.65
N MET A 77 -11.27 10.60 14.34
CA MET A 77 -11.86 11.77 13.71
C MET A 77 -12.61 11.38 12.45
N LYS A 78 -13.82 11.93 12.32
CA LYS A 78 -14.62 11.77 11.11
C LYS A 78 -14.05 12.64 9.99
N LEU A 79 -13.72 12.02 8.87
CA LEU A 79 -13.26 12.71 7.67
C LEU A 79 -14.48 13.23 6.91
N LYS A 80 -14.40 14.45 6.37
CA LYS A 80 -15.49 15.02 5.57
C LYS A 80 -15.55 14.40 4.18
N ASN A 81 -14.38 14.06 3.62
CA ASN A 81 -14.22 13.52 2.27
C ASN A 81 -13.29 12.30 2.29
N HIS A 82 -13.49 11.37 1.36
CA HIS A 82 -12.67 10.16 1.21
C HIS A 82 -11.41 10.40 0.38
N THR A 83 -10.63 11.44 0.71
CA THR A 83 -9.43 11.82 -0.06
C THR A 83 -8.19 11.87 0.83
N ALA A 84 -7.02 11.57 0.25
CA ALA A 84 -5.74 11.65 0.96
C ALA A 84 -5.47 13.06 1.53
N ARG A 85 -5.94 14.11 0.85
CA ARG A 85 -5.80 15.51 1.29
C ARG A 85 -6.60 15.80 2.57
N GLU A 86 -7.78 15.21 2.70
CA GLU A 86 -8.57 15.32 3.94
C GLU A 86 -7.86 14.60 5.09
N VAL A 87 -7.31 13.41 4.84
CA VAL A 87 -6.51 12.66 5.82
C VAL A 87 -5.32 13.49 6.30
N GLU A 88 -4.56 14.09 5.38
CA GLU A 88 -3.41 14.96 5.70
C GLU A 88 -3.83 16.15 6.58
N LYS A 89 -4.92 16.83 6.21
CA LYS A 89 -5.42 17.99 6.95
C LYS A 89 -5.89 17.60 8.35
N SER A 90 -6.62 16.48 8.44
CA SER A 90 -7.05 15.91 9.72
C SER A 90 -5.85 15.54 10.58
N LEU A 91 -4.85 14.85 10.04
CA LEU A 91 -3.66 14.46 10.79
C LEU A 91 -2.92 15.67 11.39
N LYS A 92 -2.81 16.78 10.63
CA LYS A 92 -2.22 18.06 11.10
C LYS A 92 -3.01 18.76 12.21
N ILE A 93 -4.29 18.42 12.40
CA ILE A 93 -5.11 18.95 13.51
C ILE A 93 -4.93 18.10 14.77
N LEU A 94 -4.65 16.80 14.58
CA LEU A 94 -4.52 15.84 15.66
C LEU A 94 -3.15 15.89 16.34
N LEU A 95 -2.09 16.15 15.56
CA LEU A 95 -0.70 16.28 16.00
C LEU A 95 -0.35 17.75 16.29
#